data_AF-A0A370BZM6-F1
#
_entry.id   AF-A0A370BZM6-F1
#
_cell.length_a   1.000
_cell.length_b   1.000
_cell.length_c   1.000
_cell.angle_alpha   90.00
_cell.angle_beta   90.00
_cell.angle_gamma   90.00
#
_symmetry.space_group_name_H-M   'P 1'
#
loop_
_entity.id
_entity.type
_entity.pdbx_description
1 polymer ?
#
loop_
_entity_poly.entity_id
_entity_poly.type
_entity_poly.pdbx_seq_one_letter_code
_entity_poly.pdbx_strand_id
1 'polypeptide(L)'
;MSETFFTDLYGEHSGRHPSMGDLKNRLSVQVKEKLANEMADDPRTAYLNYEGRIRKVKEHGKLYENPSHEEVTYGPDGSDTGRHGWRGWTTAHLRVTFDAADI
;
A
#
# COMPACT_ATOMS: atom_id res chain seq x y z
N MET A 1 17.10 2.99 13.70
CA MET A 1 15.99 2.48 14.55
C MET A 1 14.92 1.98 13.58
N SER A 2 14.29 0.83 13.81
CA SER A 2 13.23 0.38 12.89
C SER A 2 11.89 1.04 13.22
N GLU A 3 11.15 1.45 12.20
CA GLU A 3 9.80 2.02 12.32
C GLU A 3 8.83 1.23 11.45
N THR A 4 7.67 0.87 12.00
CA THR A 4 6.63 0.12 11.29
C THR A 4 5.44 1.02 10.98
N PHE A 5 5.01 1.01 9.72
CA PHE A 5 3.85 1.72 9.22
C PHE A 5 2.76 0.75 8.80
N PHE A 6 1.53 1.22 8.90
CA PHE A 6 0.33 0.46 8.56
C PHE A 6 -0.57 1.34 7.70
N THR A 7 -1.10 0.78 6.62
CA THR A 7 -2.18 1.39 5.87
C THR A 7 -3.12 0.32 5.35
N ASP A 8 -4.36 0.70 5.09
CA ASP A 8 -5.38 -0.15 4.53
C ASP A 8 -6.03 0.51 3.31
N LEU A 9 -6.48 -0.30 2.36
CA LEU A 9 -7.18 0.19 1.18
C LEU A 9 -8.32 -0.77 0.83
N TYR A 10 -9.55 -0.27 0.99
CA TYR A 10 -10.72 -0.92 0.42
C TYR A 10 -10.76 -0.71 -1.09
N GLY A 11 -11.16 -1.75 -1.82
CA GLY A 11 -11.50 -1.58 -3.22
C GLY A 11 -12.50 -2.61 -3.71
N GLU A 12 -13.16 -2.20 -4.78
CA GLU A 12 -14.12 -3.01 -5.51
C GLU A 12 -13.77 -3.04 -7.00
N HIS A 13 -14.13 -4.11 -7.66
CA HIS A 13 -14.00 -4.23 -9.10
C HIS A 13 -15.18 -4.98 -9.69
N SER A 14 -15.68 -4.48 -10.82
CA SER A 14 -16.76 -5.09 -11.57
C SER A 14 -16.43 -5.12 -13.06
N GLY A 15 -16.93 -6.13 -13.76
CA GLY A 15 -16.72 -6.25 -15.19
C GLY A 15 -17.29 -7.55 -15.74
N ARG A 16 -17.12 -7.73 -17.06
CA ARG A 16 -17.64 -8.93 -17.74
C ARG A 16 -16.94 -10.19 -17.23
N HIS A 17 -15.60 -10.24 -17.30
CA HIS A 17 -14.78 -11.39 -16.85
C HIS A 17 -13.60 -11.04 -15.88
N PRO A 18 -13.75 -10.16 -14.87
CA PRO A 18 -12.73 -9.99 -13.83
C PRO A 18 -12.76 -11.12 -12.79
N SER A 19 -11.70 -11.22 -12.00
CA SER A 19 -11.57 -12.15 -10.90
C SER A 19 -11.14 -11.47 -9.59
N MET A 20 -11.27 -12.22 -8.48
CA MET A 20 -10.74 -11.75 -7.19
C MET A 20 -9.22 -11.58 -7.22
N GLY A 21 -8.51 -12.40 -8.01
CA GLY A 21 -7.08 -12.27 -8.21
C GLY A 21 -6.70 -10.93 -8.83
N ASP A 22 -7.46 -10.46 -9.83
CA ASP A 22 -7.23 -9.16 -10.49
C ASP A 22 -7.45 -8.01 -9.50
N LEU A 23 -8.51 -8.08 -8.70
CA LEU A 23 -8.78 -7.08 -7.67
C LEU A 23 -7.65 -7.02 -6.65
N LYS A 24 -7.21 -8.17 -6.13
CA LYS A 24 -6.11 -8.26 -5.16
C LYS A 24 -4.79 -7.73 -5.72
N ASN A 25 -4.43 -8.14 -6.93
CA ASN A 25 -3.22 -7.66 -7.61
C ASN A 25 -3.23 -6.12 -7.75
N ARG A 26 -4.36 -5.55 -8.15
CA ARG A 26 -4.52 -4.09 -8.24
C ARG A 26 -4.42 -3.43 -6.86
N LEU A 27 -5.09 -3.98 -5.86
CA LEU A 27 -5.07 -3.45 -4.49
C LEU A 27 -3.68 -3.52 -3.86
N SER A 28 -2.90 -4.57 -4.09
CA SER A 28 -1.49 -4.65 -3.67
C SER A 28 -0.68 -3.45 -4.16
N VAL A 29 -0.82 -3.06 -5.43
CA VAL A 29 -0.07 -1.92 -5.98
C VAL A 29 -0.58 -0.61 -5.38
N GLN A 30 -1.90 -0.44 -5.31
CA GLN A 30 -2.51 0.81 -4.83
C GLN A 30 -2.29 1.05 -3.34
N VAL A 31 -2.32 0.01 -2.50
CA VAL A 31 -2.08 0.15 -1.05
C VAL A 31 -0.63 0.58 -0.76
N LYS A 32 0.33 0.11 -1.57
CA LYS A 32 1.73 0.55 -1.51
C LYS A 32 1.91 2.01 -1.93
N GLU A 33 1.22 2.44 -2.98
CA GLU A 33 1.21 3.84 -3.39
C GLU A 33 0.60 4.74 -2.33
N LYS A 34 -0.51 4.31 -1.72
CA LYS A 34 -1.14 5.00 -0.60
C LYS A 34 -0.16 5.18 0.55
N LEU A 35 0.52 4.11 0.98
CA LEU A 35 1.52 4.18 2.04
C LEU A 35 2.65 5.18 1.70
N ALA A 36 3.17 5.12 0.48
CA ALA A 36 4.23 6.02 0.04
C ALA A 36 3.80 7.51 0.06
N ASN A 37 2.53 7.79 -0.26
CA ASN A 37 1.96 9.12 -0.14
C ASN A 37 1.85 9.55 1.33
N GLU A 38 1.24 8.71 2.16
CA GLU A 38 1.05 9.00 3.60
C GLU A 38 2.38 9.24 4.32
N MET A 39 3.40 8.43 4.02
CA MET A 39 4.74 8.61 4.57
C MET A 39 5.40 9.90 4.07
N ALA A 40 5.24 10.25 2.79
CA ALA A 40 5.78 11.49 2.25
C ALA A 40 5.10 12.73 2.82
N ASP A 41 3.83 12.62 3.22
CA ASP A 41 3.06 13.69 3.85
C ASP A 41 3.34 13.81 5.36
N ASP A 42 3.95 12.80 6.01
CA ASP A 42 4.36 12.89 7.41
C ASP A 42 5.40 14.01 7.57
N PRO A 43 5.18 14.99 8.47
CA PRO A 43 6.07 16.14 8.63
C PRO A 43 7.49 15.76 9.07
N ARG A 44 7.70 14.56 9.62
CA ARG A 44 9.00 14.04 10.04
C ARG A 44 9.79 13.43 8.88
N THR A 45 9.15 13.08 7.78
CA THR A 45 9.83 12.46 6.63
C THR A 45 10.64 13.49 5.86
N ALA A 46 11.94 13.22 5.71
CA ALA A 46 12.83 13.98 4.86
C ALA A 46 13.04 13.29 3.51
N TYR A 47 13.13 11.96 3.53
CA TYR A 47 13.38 11.14 2.35
C TYR A 47 12.71 9.77 2.46
N LEU A 48 12.13 9.32 1.36
CA LEU A 48 11.52 8.00 1.22
C LEU A 48 12.07 7.32 -0.04
N ASN A 49 12.55 6.10 0.09
CA ASN A 49 12.82 5.19 -1.02
C ASN A 49 12.12 3.86 -0.78
N TYR A 50 10.98 3.67 -1.44
CA TYR A 50 10.13 2.50 -1.26
C TYR A 50 9.77 1.85 -2.61
N GLU A 51 10.40 0.71 -2.92
CA GLU A 51 10.19 -0.06 -4.16
C GLU A 51 10.19 0.81 -5.44
N GLY A 52 11.20 1.66 -5.59
CA GLY A 52 11.33 2.58 -6.74
C GLY A 52 10.48 3.85 -6.64
N ARG A 53 9.67 4.01 -5.59
CA ARG A 53 9.00 5.28 -5.24
C ARG A 53 9.97 6.12 -4.41
N ILE A 54 10.84 6.85 -5.10
CA ILE A 54 11.81 7.77 -4.48
C ILE A 54 11.18 9.15 -4.33
N ARG A 55 11.18 9.70 -3.11
CA ARG A 55 10.67 11.04 -2.80
C ARG A 55 11.60 11.76 -1.84
N LYS A 56 12.14 12.90 -2.27
CA LYS A 56 12.82 13.86 -1.39
C LYS A 56 11.79 14.88 -0.93
N VAL A 57 11.45 14.86 0.35
CA VAL A 57 10.39 15.69 0.95
C VAL A 57 10.99 16.95 1.56
N LYS A 58 12.08 16.84 2.32
CA LYS A 58 12.72 17.95 3.06
C LYS A 58 14.23 17.77 3.12
N GLU A 59 14.93 18.81 3.60
CA GLU A 59 16.38 18.78 3.82
C GLU A 59 16.78 18.02 5.10
N HIS A 60 15.92 18.03 6.12
CA HIS A 60 16.17 17.39 7.42
C HIS A 60 14.97 16.58 7.91
N GLY A 61 15.25 15.51 8.66
CA GLY A 61 14.24 14.64 9.25
C GLY A 61 14.59 13.15 9.13
N LYS A 62 13.57 12.31 9.07
CA LYS A 62 13.71 10.86 8.95
C LYS A 62 13.90 10.44 7.50
N LEU A 63 14.91 9.61 7.31
CA LEU A 63 15.18 8.89 6.09
C LEU A 63 14.64 7.46 6.25
N TYR A 64 13.72 7.09 5.37
CA TYR A 64 13.15 5.76 5.27
C TYR A 64 13.61 5.10 3.98
N GLU A 65 14.52 4.14 4.10
CA GLU A 65 15.06 3.37 2.98
C GLU A 65 14.97 1.87 3.26
N ASN A 66 15.03 1.06 2.19
CA ASN A 66 15.20 -0.39 2.24
C ASN A 66 14.28 -1.07 3.26
N PRO A 67 12.97 -1.21 2.97
CA PRO A 67 12.06 -1.87 3.90
C PRO A 67 12.60 -3.26 4.26
N SER A 68 12.79 -3.50 5.55
CA SER A 68 13.35 -4.74 6.09
C SER A 68 12.29 -5.84 6.22
N HIS A 69 11.02 -5.45 6.29
CA HIS A 69 9.89 -6.37 6.28
C HIS A 69 8.68 -5.73 5.62
N GLU A 70 7.98 -6.49 4.79
CA GLU A 70 6.73 -6.09 4.15
C GLU A 70 5.75 -7.26 4.17
N GLU A 71 4.51 -6.98 4.55
CA GLU A 71 3.42 -7.94 4.53
C GLU A 71 2.15 -7.27 3.98
N VAL A 72 1.58 -7.85 2.93
CA VAL A 72 0.25 -7.52 2.44
C VAL A 72 -0.70 -8.66 2.81
N THR A 73 -1.73 -8.35 3.59
CA THR A 73 -2.82 -9.27 3.91
C THR A 73 -4.14 -8.76 3.36
N TYR A 74 -5.12 -9.65 3.23
CA TYR A 74 -6.44 -9.31 2.72
C TYR A 74 -7.49 -9.60 3.78
N GLY A 75 -8.42 -8.67 3.95
CA GLY A 75 -9.59 -8.85 4.79
C GLY A 75 -10.59 -9.84 4.19
N PRO A 76 -11.79 -9.96 4.79
CA PRO A 76 -12.86 -10.79 4.27
C PRO A 76 -13.21 -10.40 2.82
N ASP A 77 -13.16 -11.40 1.95
CA ASP A 77 -13.49 -11.28 0.54
C ASP A 77 -15.00 -11.39 0.32
N GLY A 78 -15.55 -10.56 -0.56
CA GLY A 78 -16.90 -10.76 -1.09
C GLY A 78 -16.91 -10.73 -2.62
N SER A 79 -17.74 -11.59 -3.22
CA SER A 79 -17.92 -11.61 -4.66
C SER A 79 -19.32 -12.07 -5.06
N ASP A 80 -19.90 -11.36 -6.01
CA ASP A 80 -21.18 -11.68 -6.64
C ASP A 80 -21.00 -11.87 -8.14
N THR A 81 -21.75 -12.80 -8.71
CA THR A 81 -21.83 -12.99 -10.17
C THR A 81 -23.28 -12.85 -10.60
N GLY A 82 -23.57 -11.84 -11.42
CA GLY A 82 -24.93 -11.53 -11.86
C GLY A 82 -25.04 -11.30 -13.36
N ARG A 83 -26.22 -10.87 -13.81
CA ARG A 83 -26.49 -10.55 -15.23
C ARG A 83 -25.54 -9.48 -15.81
N HIS A 84 -24.95 -8.65 -14.95
CA HIS A 84 -24.02 -7.58 -15.34
C HIS A 84 -22.55 -7.99 -15.23
N GLY A 85 -22.25 -9.27 -15.03
CA GLY A 85 -20.90 -9.80 -14.87
C GLY A 85 -20.54 -10.04 -13.40
N TRP A 86 -19.25 -10.16 -13.16
CA TRP A 86 -18.69 -10.37 -11.83
C TRP A 86 -18.45 -9.03 -11.13
N ARG A 87 -18.70 -8.99 -9.82
CA ARG A 87 -18.31 -7.91 -8.91
C ARG A 87 -17.65 -8.53 -7.70
N GLY A 88 -16.54 -7.97 -7.24
CA GLY A 88 -15.92 -8.35 -5.97
C GLY A 88 -15.39 -7.14 -5.24
N TRP A 89 -15.19 -7.34 -3.94
CA TRP A 89 -14.66 -6.35 -3.02
C TRP A 89 -13.82 -7.01 -1.94
N THR A 90 -12.79 -6.31 -1.50
CA THR A 90 -11.94 -6.72 -0.38
C THR A 90 -11.19 -5.50 0.16
N THR A 91 -10.51 -5.67 1.27
CA THR A 91 -9.61 -4.67 1.84
C THR A 91 -8.19 -5.23 1.85
N ALA A 92 -7.24 -4.52 1.26
CA ALA A 92 -5.83 -4.83 1.42
C ALA A 92 -5.29 -4.11 2.66
N HIS A 93 -4.52 -4.82 3.47
CA HIS A 93 -3.80 -4.28 4.62
C HIS A 93 -2.31 -4.42 4.36
N LEU A 94 -1.59 -3.31 4.44
CA LEU A 94 -0.15 -3.27 4.25
C LEU A 94 0.53 -2.90 5.55
N ARG A 95 1.48 -3.73 5.95
CA ARG A 95 2.42 -3.46 7.02
C ARG A 95 3.82 -3.41 6.44
N VAL A 96 4.55 -2.32 6.67
CA VAL A 96 5.94 -2.18 6.24
C VAL A 96 6.81 -1.68 7.38
N THR A 97 7.96 -2.31 7.57
CA THR A 97 8.99 -1.87 8.51
C THR A 97 10.17 -1.32 7.73
N PHE A 98 10.56 -0.09 8.04
CA PHE A 98 11.73 0.58 7.48
C PHE A 98 12.84 0.71 8.51
N ASP A 99 14.07 0.68 8.04
CA ASP A 99 15.20 1.17 8.82
C ASP A 99 15.20 2.70 8.75
N ALA A 100 14.93 3.36 9.88
CA ALA A 100 14.90 4.80 10.00
C ALA A 100 16.26 5.34 10.48
N ALA A 101 16.78 6.32 9.75
CA ALA A 101 17.94 7.12 10.11
C ALA A 101 17.59 8.61 10.10
N ASP A 102 18.34 9.41 10.84
CA ASP A 102 18.22 10.87 10.82
C ASP A 102 19.17 11.45 9.77
N ILE A 103 18.70 12.47 9.05
CA ILE A 103 19.48 13.29 8.11
C ILE A 103 19.28 14.78 8.37
#